data_AF-A0AAV8Z5F5-F1
#
_entry.id   AF-A0AAV8Z5F5-F1
#
_cell.length_a   1.000
_cell.length_b   1.000
_cell.length_c   1.000
_cell.angle_alpha   90.00
_cell.angle_beta   90.00
_cell.angle_gamma   90.00
#
_symmetry.space_group_name_H-M   'P 1'
#
loop_
_entity.id
_entity.type
_entity.pdbx_description
1 polymer ?
#
loop_
_entity_poly.entity_id
_entity_poly.type
_entity_poly.pdbx_seq_one_letter_code
_entity_poly.pdbx_strand_id
1 'polypeptide(L)'
;MNVALTANSTRKNKFDEFDSSKSCVLKEFDSILQQDVIDLEALKKLSFHGIPDDHGRRALCWRLLLNYLPLEQIKWKSHLQEKRKLYKQFIDEMIVMPGEKESDGDVTLGDHPLSINPDSEWQTFFKDNEVLLQIDKDQPTEYPCSEIVNSNDVKRLHTRVQRRVLKCANVERKGLGITKANEDYAPMDEGKEAHWEVVERILFLYAKLNPGQGYVQGMNEIIGPIYHAFACDPDVSFREYAEPDCFFCFTNLMSEIRISS
;
A
#
# COMPACT_ATOMS: atom_id res chain seq x y z
N MET A 1 19.24 -27.21 -45.39
CA MET A 1 19.84 -27.38 -44.04
C MET A 1 20.42 -26.09 -43.41
N ASN A 2 20.67 -25.00 -44.17
CA ASN A 2 21.35 -23.81 -43.61
C ASN A 2 20.48 -22.78 -42.87
N VAL A 3 19.15 -22.78 -43.03
CA VAL A 3 18.26 -21.75 -42.45
C VAL A 3 18.03 -21.93 -40.94
N ALA A 4 18.04 -23.18 -40.46
CA ALA A 4 17.83 -23.50 -39.04
C ALA A 4 19.05 -23.16 -38.15
N LEU A 5 20.26 -23.27 -38.70
CA LEU A 5 21.51 -22.96 -37.98
C LEU A 5 21.71 -21.44 -37.81
N THR A 6 21.33 -20.64 -38.81
CA THR A 6 21.37 -19.18 -38.71
C THR A 6 20.35 -18.66 -37.70
N ALA A 7 19.10 -19.14 -37.73
CA ALA A 7 18.06 -18.72 -36.78
C ALA A 7 18.40 -19.03 -35.31
N ASN A 8 19.05 -20.17 -35.04
CA ASN A 8 19.51 -20.53 -33.70
C ASN A 8 20.71 -19.69 -33.23
N SER A 9 21.63 -19.33 -34.12
CA SER A 9 22.75 -18.44 -33.79
C SER A 9 22.28 -17.00 -33.54
N THR A 10 21.31 -16.49 -34.32
CA THR A 10 20.73 -15.16 -34.10
C THR A 10 19.90 -15.08 -32.81
N ARG A 11 19.18 -16.14 -32.44
CA ARG A 11 18.47 -16.21 -31.14
C ARG A 11 19.42 -16.23 -29.96
N LYS A 12 20.50 -17.01 -30.03
CA LYS A 12 21.48 -17.13 -28.95
C LYS A 12 22.22 -15.81 -28.72
N ASN A 13 22.66 -15.16 -29.78
CA ASN A 13 23.29 -13.83 -29.70
C ASN A 13 22.34 -12.77 -29.13
N LYS A 14 21.06 -12.74 -29.51
CA LYS A 14 20.07 -11.82 -28.90
C LYS A 14 19.84 -12.09 -27.42
N PHE A 15 19.92 -13.35 -26.99
CA PHE A 15 19.75 -13.73 -25.59
C PHE A 15 20.97 -13.31 -24.75
N ASP A 16 22.17 -13.54 -25.27
CA ASP A 16 23.44 -13.16 -24.63
C ASP A 16 23.61 -11.62 -24.59
N GLU A 17 23.18 -10.90 -25.63
CA GLU A 17 23.20 -9.43 -25.70
C GLU A 17 22.16 -8.80 -24.76
N PHE A 18 20.99 -9.44 -24.60
CA PHE A 18 19.96 -9.04 -23.63
C PHE A 18 20.40 -9.28 -22.18
N ASP A 19 21.06 -10.39 -21.88
CA ASP A 19 21.59 -10.71 -20.55
C ASP A 19 22.78 -9.80 -20.18
N SER A 20 23.65 -9.51 -21.16
CA SER A 20 24.75 -8.55 -21.00
C SER A 20 24.24 -7.12 -20.77
N SER A 21 23.21 -6.70 -21.51
CA SER A 21 22.59 -5.38 -21.34
C SER A 21 21.88 -5.25 -19.99
N LYS A 22 21.13 -6.27 -19.55
CA LYS A 22 20.54 -6.31 -18.20
C LYS A 22 21.62 -6.22 -17.11
N SER A 23 22.69 -7.00 -17.21
CA SER A 23 23.80 -7.00 -16.26
C SER A 23 24.49 -5.63 -16.14
N CYS A 24 24.57 -4.87 -17.24
CA CYS A 24 25.13 -3.52 -17.23
C CYS A 24 24.22 -2.54 -16.46
N VAL A 25 22.92 -2.54 -16.76
CA VAL A 25 21.94 -1.65 -16.11
C VAL A 25 21.89 -1.87 -14.60
N LEU A 26 22.00 -3.12 -14.14
CA LEU A 26 22.05 -3.42 -12.70
C LEU A 26 23.22 -2.73 -11.99
N LYS A 27 24.40 -2.74 -12.60
CA LYS A 27 25.59 -2.09 -12.04
C LYS A 27 25.46 -0.58 -11.98
N GLU A 28 24.76 0.02 -12.95
CA GLU A 28 24.49 1.46 -12.97
C GLU A 28 23.56 1.85 -11.81
N PHE A 29 22.49 1.07 -11.57
CA PHE A 29 21.63 1.28 -10.40
C PHE A 29 22.43 1.15 -9.10
N ASP A 30 23.21 0.09 -8.95
CA ASP A 30 24.00 -0.13 -7.73
C ASP A 30 25.03 0.99 -7.52
N SER A 31 25.64 1.51 -8.60
CA SER A 31 26.57 2.63 -8.55
C SER A 31 25.91 3.95 -8.09
N ILE A 32 24.63 4.17 -8.41
CA ILE A 32 23.88 5.35 -7.95
C ILE A 32 23.44 5.13 -6.49
N LEU A 33 22.87 3.96 -6.20
CA LEU A 33 22.29 3.62 -4.90
C LEU A 33 23.33 3.45 -3.79
N GLN A 34 24.63 3.35 -4.10
CA GLN A 34 25.73 3.29 -3.13
C GLN A 34 26.37 4.65 -2.83
N GLN A 35 25.93 5.73 -3.48
CA GLN A 35 26.48 7.07 -3.23
C GLN A 35 26.00 7.63 -1.88
N ASP A 36 26.87 8.30 -1.13
CA ASP A 36 26.50 8.94 0.15
C ASP A 36 25.35 9.93 0.00
N VAL A 37 25.30 10.62 -1.14
CA VAL A 37 24.20 11.49 -1.58
C VAL A 37 23.73 10.99 -2.94
N ILE A 38 22.47 10.55 -3.01
CA ILE A 38 21.89 9.98 -4.22
C ILE A 38 21.61 11.06 -5.26
N ASP A 39 22.13 10.89 -6.47
CA ASP A 39 21.73 11.68 -7.64
C ASP A 39 20.33 11.26 -8.12
N LEU A 40 19.32 12.02 -7.70
CA LEU A 40 17.92 11.78 -8.05
C LEU A 40 17.64 11.98 -9.55
N GLU A 41 18.35 12.87 -10.24
CA GLU A 41 18.16 13.06 -11.68
C GLU A 41 18.68 11.86 -12.47
N ALA A 42 19.86 11.37 -12.12
CA ALA A 42 20.41 10.16 -12.71
C ALA A 42 19.50 8.95 -12.45
N LEU A 43 19.00 8.82 -11.21
CA LEU A 43 18.08 7.76 -10.84
C LEU A 43 16.78 7.81 -11.65
N LYS A 44 16.19 9.00 -11.86
CA LYS A 44 15.00 9.20 -12.70
C LYS A 44 15.26 8.81 -14.15
N LYS A 45 16.38 9.24 -14.73
CA LYS A 45 16.77 8.92 -16.12
C LYS A 45 16.95 7.41 -16.31
N LEU A 46 17.57 6.75 -15.35
CA LEU A 46 17.78 5.30 -15.40
C LEU A 46 16.45 4.54 -15.22
N SER A 47 15.63 4.97 -14.26
CA SER A 47 14.33 4.37 -13.95
C SER A 47 13.29 4.57 -15.07
N PHE A 48 13.49 5.52 -15.98
CA PHE A 48 12.60 5.77 -17.12
C PHE A 48 12.43 4.53 -18.02
N HIS A 49 13.46 3.68 -18.10
CA HIS A 49 13.42 2.44 -18.88
C HIS A 49 12.90 1.23 -18.08
N GLY A 50 12.41 1.47 -16.86
CA GLY A 50 11.98 0.45 -15.92
C GLY A 50 13.04 0.15 -14.86
N ILE A 51 12.58 -0.24 -13.68
CA ILE A 51 13.43 -0.65 -12.56
C ILE A 51 13.37 -2.18 -12.46
N PRO A 52 14.52 -2.88 -12.46
CA PRO A 52 14.57 -4.33 -12.28
C PRO A 52 14.04 -4.77 -10.91
N ASP A 53 13.37 -5.93 -10.88
CA ASP A 53 12.81 -6.57 -9.68
C ASP A 53 13.89 -7.17 -8.78
N ASP A 54 15.09 -7.37 -9.31
CA ASP A 54 16.17 -8.09 -8.64
C ASP A 54 16.66 -7.37 -7.38
N HIS A 55 16.88 -8.13 -6.31
CA HIS A 55 17.49 -7.68 -5.05
C HIS A 55 16.80 -6.48 -4.37
N GLY A 56 15.49 -6.29 -4.56
CA GLY A 56 14.74 -5.23 -3.87
C GLY A 56 14.99 -3.81 -4.40
N ARG A 57 15.67 -3.69 -5.55
CA ARG A 57 16.00 -2.38 -6.14
C ARG A 57 14.76 -1.54 -6.41
N ARG A 58 13.68 -2.15 -6.89
CA ARG A 58 12.41 -1.45 -7.09
C ARG A 58 11.90 -0.80 -5.81
N ALA A 59 11.90 -1.53 -4.70
CA ALA A 59 11.42 -1.01 -3.42
C ALA A 59 12.26 0.20 -2.98
N LEU A 60 13.59 0.08 -3.02
CA LEU A 60 14.48 1.19 -2.65
C LEU A 60 14.35 2.39 -3.59
N CYS A 61 14.31 2.16 -4.91
CA CYS A 61 14.13 3.23 -5.89
C CYS A 61 12.80 3.94 -5.68
N TRP A 62 11.71 3.22 -5.40
CA TRP A 62 10.41 3.84 -5.14
C TRP A 62 10.40 4.66 -3.86
N ARG A 63 11.05 4.21 -2.78
CA ARG A 63 11.22 5.03 -1.57
C ARG A 63 11.93 6.36 -1.86
N LEU A 64 12.88 6.39 -2.80
CA LEU A 64 13.57 7.61 -3.21
C LEU A 64 12.75 8.46 -4.20
N LEU A 65 12.19 7.85 -5.24
CA LEU A 65 11.44 8.52 -6.30
C LEU A 65 10.11 9.09 -5.82
N LEU A 66 9.50 8.48 -4.80
CA LEU A 66 8.29 8.98 -4.13
C LEU A 66 8.62 9.90 -2.95
N ASN A 67 9.85 10.43 -2.91
CA ASN A 67 10.33 11.41 -1.94
C ASN A 67 10.17 11.00 -0.47
N TYR A 68 10.19 9.69 -0.18
CA TYR A 68 10.10 9.18 1.19
C TYR A 68 11.47 9.19 1.88
N LEU A 69 12.48 8.59 1.25
CA LEU A 69 13.85 8.62 1.79
C LEU A 69 14.55 9.93 1.41
N PRO A 70 15.28 10.57 2.34
CA PRO A 70 16.13 11.71 2.00
C PRO A 70 17.29 11.26 1.10
N LEU A 71 17.86 12.18 0.31
CA LEU A 71 18.93 11.81 -0.63
C LEU A 71 20.24 11.46 0.06
N GLU A 72 20.46 11.94 1.30
CA GLU A 72 21.66 11.59 2.07
C GLU A 72 21.47 10.31 2.88
N GLN A 73 22.24 9.26 2.55
CA GLN A 73 22.10 7.94 3.18
C GLN A 73 22.30 7.94 4.68
N ILE A 74 23.19 8.81 5.17
CA ILE A 74 23.48 8.95 6.60
C ILE A 74 22.23 9.29 7.43
N LYS A 75 21.21 9.91 6.81
CA LYS A 75 19.96 10.29 7.47
C LYS A 75 18.89 9.20 7.43
N TRP A 76 19.05 8.14 6.63
CA TRP A 76 18.01 7.14 6.40
C TRP A 76 17.57 6.47 7.69
N LYS A 77 18.53 6.03 8.52
CA LYS A 77 18.22 5.32 9.76
C LYS A 77 17.37 6.17 10.71
N SER A 78 17.74 7.43 10.95
CA SER A 78 16.99 8.31 11.83
C SER A 78 15.64 8.69 11.23
N HIS A 79 15.58 8.94 9.93
CA HIS A 79 14.34 9.29 9.22
C HIS A 79 13.31 8.15 9.27
N LEU A 80 13.74 6.93 8.95
CA LEU A 80 12.88 5.74 9.01
C LEU A 80 12.35 5.51 10.43
N GLN A 81 13.21 5.63 11.45
CA GLN A 81 12.77 5.49 12.84
C GLN A 81 11.72 6.53 13.24
N GLU A 82 11.92 7.78 12.86
CA GLU A 82 10.96 8.86 13.13
C GLU A 82 9.62 8.60 12.44
N LYS A 83 9.63 8.27 11.14
CA LYS A 83 8.42 8.02 10.36
C LYS A 83 7.66 6.79 10.84
N ARG A 84 8.35 5.66 11.06
CA ARG A 84 7.74 4.43 11.56
C ARG A 84 7.13 4.61 12.95
N LYS A 85 7.78 5.39 13.83
CA LYS A 85 7.20 5.77 15.13
C LYS A 85 5.96 6.65 14.98
N LEU A 86 5.99 7.63 14.08
CA LEU A 86 4.85 8.50 13.83
C LEU A 86 3.65 7.72 13.30
N TYR A 87 3.87 6.80 12.35
CA TYR A 87 2.80 5.94 11.86
C TYR A 87 2.18 5.09 12.97
N LYS A 88 3.01 4.54 13.88
CA LYS A 88 2.52 3.82 15.06
C LYS A 88 1.60 4.71 15.92
N GLN A 89 1.95 5.97 16.13
CA GLN A 89 1.08 6.90 16.88
C GLN A 89 -0.28 7.09 16.19
N PHE A 90 -0.32 7.16 14.85
CA PHE A 90 -1.59 7.23 14.12
C PHE A 90 -2.45 5.97 14.34
N ILE A 91 -1.83 4.78 14.36
CA ILE A 91 -2.53 3.53 14.65
C ILE A 91 -3.12 3.58 16.07
N ASP A 92 -2.32 3.97 17.05
CA ASP A 92 -2.72 4.02 18.46
C ASP A 92 -3.90 4.99 18.67
N GLU A 93 -3.83 6.18 18.08
CA GLU A 93 -4.81 7.26 18.27
C GLU A 93 -6.07 7.13 17.41
N MET A 94 -5.97 6.55 16.22
CA MET A 94 -7.07 6.60 15.23
C MET A 94 -7.70 5.22 14.98
N ILE A 95 -6.97 4.14 15.24
CA ILE A 95 -7.46 2.76 15.09
C ILE A 95 -7.75 2.13 16.45
N VAL A 96 -6.78 2.15 17.38
CA VAL A 96 -6.85 1.41 18.65
C VAL A 96 -7.70 2.14 19.70
N MET A 97 -7.50 3.44 19.89
CA MET A 97 -8.28 4.29 20.79
C MET A 97 -9.08 5.33 19.99
N PRO A 98 -10.20 4.98 19.35
CA PRO A 98 -11.12 6.01 18.90
C PRO A 98 -11.54 6.79 20.15
N GLY A 99 -11.10 8.05 20.26
CA GLY A 99 -11.31 8.85 21.46
C GLY A 99 -12.76 8.74 21.92
N GLU A 100 -12.99 8.57 23.22
CA GLU A 100 -14.30 8.38 23.88
C GLU A 100 -15.30 9.53 23.65
N LYS A 101 -14.98 10.47 22.75
CA LYS A 101 -15.81 11.58 22.29
C LYS A 101 -16.35 11.35 20.87
N GLU A 102 -16.73 10.12 20.51
CA GLU A 102 -17.83 9.95 19.55
C GLU A 102 -19.12 10.36 20.29
N SER A 103 -19.28 11.66 20.56
CA SER A 103 -20.60 12.22 20.82
C SER A 103 -21.45 11.93 19.59
N ASP A 104 -22.68 11.51 19.85
CA ASP A 104 -23.75 11.07 18.96
C ASP A 104 -24.22 12.14 17.94
N GLY A 105 -23.29 12.86 17.33
CA GLY A 105 -23.52 14.00 16.46
C GLY A 105 -22.30 14.30 15.63
N ASP A 106 -22.48 14.15 14.31
CA ASP A 106 -21.62 14.60 13.22
C ASP A 106 -20.54 13.63 12.68
N VAL A 107 -21.00 12.48 12.21
CA VAL A 107 -20.36 11.71 11.11
C VAL A 107 -20.84 12.18 9.73
N THR A 108 -21.40 13.40 9.63
CA THR A 108 -22.16 13.87 8.46
C THR A 108 -21.44 14.88 7.58
N LEU A 109 -20.21 15.31 7.91
CA LEU A 109 -19.53 16.36 7.15
C LEU A 109 -18.45 15.88 6.15
N GLY A 110 -18.18 14.58 6.04
CA GLY A 110 -17.21 14.08 5.05
C GLY A 110 -17.36 12.60 4.77
N ASP A 111 -17.19 12.22 3.50
CA ASP A 111 -17.27 10.84 3.09
C ASP A 111 -16.08 10.02 3.62
N HIS A 112 -16.37 8.91 4.28
CA HIS A 112 -15.38 8.14 5.04
C HIS A 112 -15.78 6.65 5.13
N PRO A 113 -14.86 5.71 5.42
CA PRO A 113 -15.13 4.26 5.36
C PRO A 113 -16.22 3.78 6.33
N LEU A 114 -16.47 4.56 7.38
CA LEU A 114 -17.54 4.34 8.34
C LEU A 114 -18.83 5.12 7.99
N SER A 115 -18.90 5.71 6.80
CA SER A 115 -19.98 6.61 6.40
C SER A 115 -21.24 5.80 6.22
N ILE A 116 -22.33 6.35 6.72
CA ILE A 116 -23.66 5.73 6.65
C ILE A 116 -24.43 6.24 5.43
N ASN A 117 -23.83 7.16 4.67
CA ASN A 117 -24.44 7.74 3.49
C ASN A 117 -24.56 6.67 2.39
N PRO A 118 -25.76 6.41 1.84
CA PRO A 118 -25.95 5.54 0.67
C PRO A 118 -25.16 5.99 -0.56
N ASP A 119 -24.89 7.30 -0.67
CA ASP A 119 -24.11 7.92 -1.74
C ASP A 119 -22.61 8.05 -1.38
N SER A 120 -22.15 7.29 -0.38
CA SER A 120 -20.74 7.24 0.01
C SER A 120 -19.91 6.52 -1.05
N GLU A 121 -18.84 7.17 -1.52
CA GLU A 121 -17.83 6.59 -2.42
C GLU A 121 -17.15 5.36 -1.75
N TRP A 122 -17.19 5.26 -0.42
CA TRP A 122 -16.71 4.10 0.34
C TRP A 122 -17.62 2.87 0.27
N GLN A 123 -18.90 3.00 -0.13
CA GLN A 123 -19.69 1.81 -0.47
C GLN A 123 -19.21 1.18 -1.79
N THR A 124 -18.64 1.99 -2.69
CA THR A 124 -18.00 1.54 -3.94
C THR A 124 -16.63 0.93 -3.67
N PHE A 125 -15.88 1.40 -2.66
CA PHE A 125 -14.61 0.82 -2.21
C PHE A 125 -14.69 -0.71 -1.99
N PHE A 126 -15.76 -1.22 -1.36
CA PHE A 126 -15.93 -2.67 -1.14
C PHE A 126 -16.23 -3.47 -2.41
N LYS A 127 -16.64 -2.83 -3.50
CA LYS A 127 -16.80 -3.45 -4.82
C LYS A 127 -15.55 -3.32 -5.68
N ASP A 128 -14.81 -2.23 -5.55
CA ASP A 128 -13.62 -1.91 -6.38
C ASP A 128 -12.31 -2.53 -5.87
N ASN A 129 -12.32 -3.12 -4.67
CA ASN A 129 -11.15 -3.76 -4.08
C ASN A 129 -10.83 -5.17 -4.65
N GLU A 130 -11.39 -5.56 -5.80
CA GLU A 130 -10.97 -6.75 -6.55
C GLU A 130 -9.45 -6.75 -6.85
N VAL A 131 -8.85 -5.57 -7.04
CA VAL A 131 -7.40 -5.41 -7.22
C VAL A 131 -6.62 -5.78 -5.94
N LEU A 132 -7.16 -5.48 -4.75
CA LEU A 132 -6.55 -5.87 -3.47
C LEU A 132 -6.62 -7.37 -3.23
N LEU A 133 -7.65 -8.03 -3.80
CA LEU A 133 -7.78 -9.49 -3.78
C LEU A 133 -6.76 -10.19 -4.69
N GLN A 134 -6.03 -9.46 -5.54
CA GLN A 134 -4.93 -10.03 -6.34
C GLN A 134 -3.59 -10.10 -5.59
N ILE A 135 -3.45 -9.38 -4.47
CA ILE A 135 -2.26 -9.49 -3.61
C ILE A 135 -2.43 -10.76 -2.77
N ASP A 136 -1.81 -11.85 -3.24
CA ASP A 136 -1.82 -13.21 -2.68
C ASP A 136 -2.92 -13.48 -1.64
N LYS A 137 -4.16 -13.68 -2.12
CA LYS A 137 -5.39 -13.76 -1.32
C LYS A 137 -5.30 -14.77 -0.17
N ASP A 138 -4.48 -15.80 -0.33
CA ASP A 138 -4.38 -16.93 0.59
C ASP A 138 -3.13 -16.87 1.50
N GLN A 139 -2.24 -15.90 1.30
CA GLN A 139 -1.05 -15.73 2.13
C GLN A 139 -1.24 -14.58 3.14
N PRO A 140 -1.13 -14.83 4.46
CA PRO A 140 -1.12 -13.75 5.44
C PRO A 140 0.16 -12.92 5.27
N THR A 141 0.10 -11.63 5.61
CA THR A 141 1.31 -10.83 5.77
C THR A 141 2.23 -11.48 6.81
N GLU A 142 3.54 -11.49 6.53
CA GLU A 142 4.57 -11.98 7.45
C GLU A 142 4.66 -11.12 8.74
N TYR A 143 4.21 -9.86 8.64
CA TYR A 143 4.27 -8.87 9.73
C TYR A 143 2.89 -8.27 10.01
N PRO A 144 2.00 -9.01 10.69
CA PRO A 144 0.68 -8.52 11.05
C PRO A 144 0.76 -7.46 12.16
N CYS A 145 -0.19 -6.53 12.17
CA CYS A 145 -0.33 -5.58 13.27
C CYS A 145 -0.87 -6.27 14.53
N SER A 146 0.04 -6.71 15.43
CA SER A 146 -0.26 -7.45 16.67
C SER A 146 -1.37 -6.82 17.54
N GLU A 147 -1.46 -5.49 17.56
CA GLU A 147 -2.43 -4.77 18.38
C GLU A 147 -3.87 -4.84 17.81
N ILE A 148 -3.99 -5.13 16.52
CA ILE A 148 -5.25 -5.26 15.78
C ILE A 148 -5.65 -6.73 15.67
N VAL A 149 -4.73 -7.62 15.28
CA VAL A 149 -5.06 -9.03 15.03
C VAL A 149 -5.39 -9.83 16.28
N ASN A 150 -4.87 -9.44 17.45
CA ASN A 150 -5.13 -10.11 18.73
C ASN A 150 -6.26 -9.44 19.54
N SER A 151 -7.20 -8.79 18.84
CA SER A 151 -8.26 -7.98 19.46
C SER A 151 -9.63 -8.67 19.47
N ASN A 152 -9.72 -9.99 19.24
CA ASN A 152 -10.99 -10.70 19.02
C ASN A 152 -11.88 -10.00 17.97
N ASP A 153 -11.28 -9.55 16.87
CA ASP A 153 -11.90 -8.78 15.77
C ASP A 153 -12.52 -7.43 16.15
N VAL A 154 -12.38 -6.97 17.40
CA VAL A 154 -12.99 -5.72 17.87
C VAL A 154 -12.33 -4.51 17.21
N LYS A 155 -11.00 -4.55 17.01
CA LYS A 155 -10.24 -3.44 16.44
C LYS A 155 -10.02 -3.56 14.92
N ARG A 156 -10.31 -4.72 14.31
CA ARG A 156 -10.23 -4.91 12.86
C ARG A 156 -11.16 -3.92 12.17
N LEU A 157 -10.61 -3.16 11.23
CA LEU A 157 -11.32 -2.07 10.58
C LEU A 157 -12.51 -2.59 9.77
N HIS A 158 -12.30 -3.63 8.95
CA HIS A 158 -13.36 -4.34 8.23
C HIS A 158 -14.56 -4.68 9.12
N THR A 159 -14.31 -5.32 10.27
CA THR A 159 -15.36 -5.69 11.23
C THR A 159 -16.10 -4.47 11.77
N ARG A 160 -15.40 -3.36 12.05
CA ARG A 160 -16.02 -2.11 12.51
C ARG A 160 -16.87 -1.46 11.42
N VAL A 161 -16.40 -1.46 10.18
CA VAL A 161 -17.15 -0.95 9.02
C VAL A 161 -18.41 -1.78 8.81
N GLN A 162 -18.29 -3.10 8.74
CA GLN A 162 -19.41 -4.01 8.58
C GLN A 162 -20.45 -3.88 9.72
N ARG A 163 -20.00 -3.80 10.98
CA ARG A 163 -20.88 -3.58 12.14
C ARG A 163 -21.62 -2.24 12.07
N ARG A 164 -20.98 -1.17 11.60
CA ARG A 164 -21.63 0.15 11.45
C ARG A 164 -22.66 0.13 10.32
N VAL A 165 -22.34 -0.48 9.17
CA VAL A 165 -23.28 -0.67 8.06
C VAL A 165 -24.51 -1.48 8.50
N LEU A 166 -24.31 -2.60 9.22
CA LEU A 166 -25.42 -3.44 9.73
C LEU A 166 -26.29 -2.70 10.77
N LYS A 167 -25.69 -1.90 11.67
CA LYS A 167 -26.45 -1.09 12.62
C LYS A 167 -27.33 -0.05 11.92
N CYS A 168 -26.84 0.60 10.87
CA CYS A 168 -27.60 1.62 10.14
C CYS A 168 -28.68 1.01 9.22
N ALA A 169 -28.42 -0.13 8.59
CA ALA A 169 -29.43 -0.86 7.82
C ALA A 169 -30.65 -1.28 8.67
N ASN A 170 -30.44 -1.57 9.96
CA ASN A 170 -31.52 -1.87 10.91
C ASN A 170 -32.32 -0.62 11.34
N VAL A 171 -31.77 0.59 11.17
CA VAL A 171 -32.50 1.85 11.44
C VAL A 171 -33.43 2.20 10.27
N GLU A 172 -33.08 1.81 9.04
CA GLU A 172 -33.82 2.24 7.84
C GLU A 172 -34.87 1.25 7.30
N ARG A 173 -34.97 0.00 7.78
CA ARG A 173 -35.89 -0.98 7.16
C ARG A 173 -36.74 -1.78 8.14
N LYS A 174 -37.93 -1.25 8.40
CA LYS A 174 -39.15 -2.07 8.27
C LYS A 174 -39.32 -2.45 6.78
N GLY A 175 -38.63 -3.51 6.33
CA GLY A 175 -39.15 -4.34 5.24
C GLY A 175 -38.47 -4.35 3.86
N LEU A 176 -37.15 -4.24 3.71
CA LEU A 176 -36.50 -4.56 2.42
C LEU A 176 -35.15 -5.30 2.58
N GLY A 177 -35.04 -6.42 1.88
CA GLY A 177 -33.96 -7.43 1.80
C GLY A 177 -32.60 -7.18 2.45
N ILE A 178 -32.14 -8.18 3.20
CA ILE A 178 -30.78 -8.33 3.74
C ILE A 178 -29.78 -8.26 2.57
N THR A 179 -28.90 -7.25 2.54
CA THR A 179 -27.70 -7.28 1.70
C THR A 179 -26.77 -8.33 2.30
N LYS A 180 -26.62 -9.49 1.64
CA LYS A 180 -25.59 -10.48 2.00
C LYS A 180 -24.23 -9.77 1.98
N ALA A 181 -23.52 -9.79 3.10
CA ALA A 181 -22.11 -9.43 3.13
C ALA A 181 -21.35 -10.33 2.14
N ASN A 182 -20.43 -9.75 1.37
CA ASN A 182 -19.65 -10.49 0.39
C ASN A 182 -18.75 -11.48 1.14
N GLU A 183 -18.91 -12.79 0.91
CA GLU A 183 -18.16 -13.85 1.63
C GLU A 183 -16.64 -13.79 1.36
N ASP A 184 -16.23 -13.08 0.31
CA ASP A 184 -14.85 -12.89 -0.12
C ASP A 184 -13.95 -12.02 0.78
N TYR A 185 -14.51 -11.36 1.80
CA TYR A 185 -13.79 -10.48 2.75
C TYR A 185 -13.78 -10.98 4.19
N ALA A 186 -13.96 -12.29 4.41
CA ALA A 186 -13.84 -12.84 5.77
C ALA A 186 -12.41 -12.59 6.32
N PRO A 187 -12.27 -11.99 7.51
CA PRO A 187 -10.96 -11.82 8.14
C PRO A 187 -10.32 -13.19 8.40
N MET A 188 -8.99 -13.24 8.31
CA MET A 188 -8.23 -14.45 8.62
C MET A 188 -8.31 -14.80 10.12
N ASP A 189 -7.86 -16.02 10.47
CA ASP A 189 -7.77 -16.48 11.85
C ASP A 189 -7.06 -15.46 12.78
N GLU A 190 -7.36 -15.52 14.08
CA GLU A 190 -6.71 -14.68 15.08
C GLU A 190 -5.18 -14.77 14.98
N GLY A 191 -4.51 -13.62 15.08
CA GLY A 191 -3.05 -13.52 14.90
C GLY A 191 -2.57 -13.44 13.44
N LYS A 192 -3.44 -13.68 12.44
CA LYS A 192 -3.13 -13.47 11.02
C LYS A 192 -3.78 -12.20 10.48
N GLU A 193 -3.17 -11.64 9.46
CA GLU A 193 -3.67 -10.46 8.76
C GLU A 193 -3.51 -10.66 7.26
N ALA A 194 -4.55 -10.37 6.49
CA ALA A 194 -4.46 -10.41 5.04
C ALA A 194 -3.85 -9.10 4.51
N HIS A 195 -3.17 -9.17 3.37
CA HIS A 195 -2.58 -8.00 2.71
C HIS A 195 -3.60 -6.88 2.43
N TRP A 196 -4.85 -7.24 2.09
CA TRP A 196 -5.91 -6.26 1.87
C TRP A 196 -6.30 -5.51 3.15
N GLU A 197 -6.21 -6.14 4.34
CA GLU A 197 -6.50 -5.47 5.63
C GLU A 197 -5.44 -4.40 5.94
N VAL A 198 -4.19 -4.66 5.56
CA VAL A 198 -3.09 -3.69 5.69
C VAL A 198 -3.35 -2.49 4.77
N VAL A 199 -3.68 -2.73 3.50
CA VAL A 199 -3.95 -1.66 2.54
C VAL A 199 -5.20 -0.86 2.93
N GLU A 200 -6.27 -1.53 3.40
CA GLU A 200 -7.48 -0.87 3.93
C GLU A 200 -7.12 0.11 5.05
N ARG A 201 -6.25 -0.31 5.98
CA ARG A 201 -5.81 0.53 7.09
C ARG A 201 -4.98 1.73 6.64
N ILE A 202 -4.08 1.56 5.67
CA ILE A 202 -3.31 2.68 5.12
C ILE A 202 -4.24 3.74 4.50
N LEU A 203 -5.22 3.31 3.70
CA LEU A 203 -6.18 4.21 3.06
C LEU A 203 -7.09 4.91 4.08
N PHE A 204 -7.52 4.18 5.12
CA PHE A 204 -8.29 4.76 6.23
C PHE A 204 -7.53 5.89 6.91
N LEU A 205 -6.28 5.64 7.30
CA LEU A 205 -5.44 6.64 7.95
C LEU A 205 -5.23 7.85 7.04
N TYR A 206 -4.95 7.62 5.75
CA TYR A 206 -4.80 8.70 4.78
C TYR A 206 -6.05 9.59 4.70
N ALA A 207 -7.23 8.99 4.56
CA ALA A 207 -8.49 9.73 4.46
C ALA A 207 -8.81 10.52 5.73
N LYS A 208 -8.53 9.96 6.91
CA LYS A 208 -8.73 10.66 8.18
C LYS A 208 -7.76 11.83 8.39
N LEU A 209 -6.52 11.69 7.94
CA LEU A 209 -5.52 12.77 8.01
C LEU A 209 -5.75 13.84 6.93
N ASN A 210 -6.52 13.53 5.88
CA ASN A 210 -6.80 14.43 4.76
C ASN A 210 -8.33 14.59 4.53
N PRO A 211 -9.09 15.17 5.49
CA PRO A 211 -10.56 15.21 5.43
C PRO A 211 -11.12 16.00 4.25
N GLY A 212 -10.35 16.95 3.69
CA GLY A 212 -10.74 17.69 2.49
C GLY A 212 -10.52 16.94 1.17
N GLN A 213 -9.87 15.77 1.20
CA GLN A 213 -9.63 14.92 0.04
C GLN A 213 -10.43 13.61 0.12
N GLY A 214 -10.48 13.01 1.30
CA GLY A 214 -11.11 11.70 1.49
C GLY A 214 -10.43 10.60 0.67
N TYR A 215 -11.16 9.51 0.42
CA TYR A 215 -10.80 8.49 -0.55
C TYR A 215 -11.36 8.86 -1.92
N VAL A 216 -10.59 8.57 -2.97
CA VAL A 216 -11.01 8.74 -4.36
C VAL A 216 -10.79 7.41 -5.08
N GLN A 217 -11.77 7.00 -5.89
CA GLN A 217 -11.67 5.81 -6.74
C GLN A 217 -10.35 5.80 -7.53
N GLY A 218 -9.65 4.65 -7.54
CA GLY A 218 -8.33 4.48 -8.17
C GLY A 218 -7.15 4.61 -7.21
N MET A 219 -7.32 5.18 -6.01
CA MET A 219 -6.27 5.16 -4.98
C MET A 219 -5.80 3.74 -4.62
N ASN A 220 -6.72 2.78 -4.66
CA ASN A 220 -6.45 1.35 -4.45
C ASN A 220 -5.54 0.73 -5.53
N GLU A 221 -5.65 1.19 -6.79
CA GLU A 221 -4.77 0.73 -7.89
C GLU A 221 -3.35 1.29 -7.77
N ILE A 222 -3.22 2.46 -7.14
CA ILE A 222 -1.92 3.11 -6.91
C ILE A 222 -1.20 2.47 -5.73
N ILE A 223 -1.91 2.28 -4.61
CA ILE A 223 -1.30 1.78 -3.37
C ILE A 223 -0.92 0.30 -3.46
N GLY A 224 -1.69 -0.51 -4.19
CA GLY A 224 -1.47 -1.96 -4.30
C GLY A 224 -0.06 -2.33 -4.77
N PRO A 225 0.42 -1.80 -5.92
CA PRO A 225 1.79 -2.02 -6.38
C PRO A 225 2.85 -1.54 -5.38
N ILE A 226 2.68 -0.36 -4.78
CA ILE A 226 3.63 0.21 -3.80
C ILE A 226 3.78 -0.72 -2.61
N TYR A 227 2.65 -1.13 -2.04
CA TYR A 227 2.63 -2.04 -0.91
C TYR A 227 3.24 -3.40 -1.26
N HIS A 228 2.85 -4.00 -2.39
CA HIS A 228 3.42 -5.26 -2.85
C HIS A 228 4.95 -5.19 -3.01
N ALA A 229 5.47 -4.12 -3.63
CA ALA A 229 6.91 -3.95 -3.78
C ALA A 229 7.66 -3.92 -2.43
N PHE A 230 7.04 -3.37 -1.38
CA PHE A 230 7.64 -3.30 -0.05
C PHE A 230 7.42 -4.57 0.78
N ALA A 231 6.26 -5.22 0.64
CA ALA A 231 5.94 -6.48 1.30
C ALA A 231 6.75 -7.66 0.75
N CYS A 232 7.23 -7.56 -0.49
CA CYS A 232 8.12 -8.55 -1.11
C CYS A 232 9.62 -8.16 -1.05
N ASP A 233 9.98 -7.12 -0.29
CA ASP A 233 11.37 -6.64 -0.20
C ASP A 233 12.29 -7.74 0.38
N PRO A 234 13.40 -8.13 -0.28
CA PRO A 234 14.28 -9.18 0.24
C PRO A 234 14.93 -8.82 1.58
N ASP A 235 15.06 -7.54 1.92
CA ASP A 235 15.57 -7.10 3.21
C ASP A 235 14.45 -7.11 4.25
N VAL A 236 14.59 -8.00 5.23
CA VAL A 236 13.65 -8.17 6.36
C VAL A 236 13.44 -6.87 7.14
N SER A 237 14.48 -6.05 7.30
CA SER A 237 14.40 -4.78 8.06
C SER A 237 13.59 -3.69 7.35
N PHE A 238 13.36 -3.86 6.05
CA PHE A 238 12.45 -3.05 5.25
C PHE A 238 11.08 -3.70 5.15
N ARG A 239 11.02 -5.02 4.95
CA ARG A 239 9.77 -5.79 4.83
C ARG A 239 8.90 -5.70 6.09
N GLU A 240 9.51 -5.77 7.28
CA GLU A 240 8.81 -5.62 8.56
C GLU A 240 8.03 -4.30 8.66
N TYR A 241 8.50 -3.27 7.97
CA TYR A 241 7.92 -1.93 7.99
C TYR A 241 7.29 -1.55 6.65
N ALA A 242 6.88 -2.55 5.84
CA ALA A 242 6.26 -2.32 4.55
C ALA A 242 5.01 -1.43 4.66
N GLU A 243 4.18 -1.63 5.68
CA GLU A 243 2.98 -0.83 5.92
C GLU A 243 3.28 0.66 6.18
N PRO A 244 4.05 1.06 7.21
CA PRO A 244 4.34 2.47 7.46
C PRO A 244 5.12 3.12 6.32
N ASP A 245 6.08 2.41 5.71
CA ASP A 245 6.85 2.94 4.59
C ASP A 245 5.95 3.17 3.35
N CYS A 246 5.00 2.27 3.09
CA CYS A 246 4.00 2.41 2.03
C CYS A 246 3.09 3.62 2.28
N PHE A 247 2.60 3.81 3.52
CA PHE A 247 1.76 4.95 3.88
C PHE A 247 2.41 6.29 3.52
N PHE A 248 3.67 6.50 3.87
CA PHE A 248 4.34 7.78 3.57
C PHE A 248 4.67 7.95 2.08
N CYS A 249 5.08 6.88 1.39
CA CYS A 249 5.28 6.92 -0.06
C CYS A 249 3.98 7.28 -0.79
N PHE A 250 2.88 6.64 -0.41
CA PHE A 250 1.55 6.91 -0.95
C PHE A 250 1.11 8.36 -0.64
N THR A 251 1.29 8.81 0.61
CA THR A 251 0.91 10.17 1.01
C THR A 251 1.66 11.24 0.20
N ASN A 252 2.96 11.06 -0.01
CA ASN A 252 3.77 11.96 -0.82
C ASN A 252 3.27 12.00 -2.27
N LEU A 253 3.04 10.83 -2.88
CA LEU A 253 2.53 10.73 -4.25
C LEU A 253 1.18 11.45 -4.41
N MET A 254 0.24 11.22 -3.49
CA MET A 254 -1.07 11.89 -3.53
C MET A 254 -0.94 13.41 -3.36
N SER A 255 0.04 13.89 -2.59
CA SER A 255 0.29 15.32 -2.44
C SER A 255 0.81 15.97 -3.73
N GLU A 256 1.65 15.29 -4.50
CA GLU A 256 2.16 15.76 -5.78
C GLU A 256 1.09 15.81 -6.87
N ILE A 257 0.24 14.77 -6.95
CA ILE A 257 -0.87 14.72 -7.90
C ILE A 257 -1.80 15.92 -7.70
N ARG A 258 -2.07 16.28 -6.44
CA ARG A 258 -2.94 17.41 -6.08
C ARG A 258 -2.35 18.78 -6.44
N ILE A 259 -1.04 18.97 -6.32
CA ILE A 259 -0.38 20.24 -6.68
C ILE A 259 -0.41 20.46 -8.20
N SER A 260 -0.51 19.39 -8.98
CA SER A 260 -0.42 19.41 -10.45
C SER A 260 -1.77 19.57 -11.17
N SER A 261 -2.89 19.51 -10.44
CA SER A 261 -4.28 19.63 -10.92
C SER A 261 -4.89 20.98 -10.58
#